data_AF-A0AAX1QJ08-F1
#
_entry.id   AF-A0AAX1QJ08-F1
#
_cell.length_a   1.000
_cell.length_b   1.000
_cell.length_c   1.000
_cell.angle_alpha   90.00
_cell.angle_beta   90.00
_cell.angle_gamma   90.00
#
_symmetry.space_group_name_H-M   'P 1'
#
loop_
_entity.id
_entity.type
_entity.pdbx_description
1 polymer ?
#
loop_
_entity_poly.entity_id
_entity_poly.type
_entity_poly.pdbx_seq_one_letter_code
_entity_poly.pdbx_strand_id
1 'polypeptide(L)'
;MLQTPSKTTQTLLSPRIPRDNEHERYHPELEEELKECLFCLQRNAMMFDLEVDSDLIEQRIYERQALLCRYRYLLARARELGLHTILKKYQPLG
;
A
#
# COMPACT_ATOMS: atom_id res chain seq x y z
N MET A 1 -45.36 -10.87 -45.90
CA MET A 1 -44.85 -10.80 -44.51
C MET A 1 -44.31 -12.17 -44.15
N LEU A 2 -42.99 -12.31 -43.95
CA LEU A 2 -42.39 -13.52 -43.36
C LEU A 2 -41.25 -13.02 -42.46
N GLN A 3 -41.50 -13.05 -41.15
CA GLN A 3 -40.54 -12.71 -40.09
C GLN A 3 -39.47 -13.80 -40.02
N THR A 4 -38.20 -13.40 -40.03
CA THR A 4 -37.09 -14.27 -39.67
C THR A 4 -36.90 -14.26 -38.14
N PRO A 5 -36.72 -15.41 -37.48
CA PRO A 5 -36.38 -15.44 -36.07
C PRO A 5 -34.93 -15.01 -35.89
N SER A 6 -34.73 -13.86 -35.23
CA SER A 6 -33.41 -13.39 -34.79
C SER A 6 -32.85 -14.41 -33.78
N LYS A 7 -31.84 -15.16 -34.19
CA LYS A 7 -31.09 -16.06 -33.31
C LYS A 7 -30.27 -15.19 -32.35
N THR A 8 -30.81 -14.93 -31.16
CA THR A 8 -30.02 -14.48 -30.02
C THR A 8 -29.05 -15.60 -29.64
N THR A 9 -27.83 -15.53 -30.16
CA THR A 9 -26.69 -16.32 -29.69
C THR A 9 -26.43 -15.93 -28.23
N GLN A 10 -26.97 -16.71 -27.31
CA GLN A 10 -26.63 -16.60 -25.89
C GLN A 10 -25.16 -17.03 -25.74
N THR A 11 -24.26 -16.05 -25.70
CA THR A 11 -22.86 -16.31 -25.36
C THR A 11 -22.82 -16.82 -23.91
N LEU A 12 -22.33 -18.04 -23.71
CA LEU A 12 -22.16 -18.72 -22.40
C LEU A 12 -21.12 -18.05 -21.48
N LEU A 13 -20.74 -16.80 -21.72
CA LEU A 13 -19.77 -16.10 -20.90
C LEU A 13 -20.51 -15.41 -19.75
N SER A 14 -20.16 -15.78 -18.52
CA SER A 14 -20.47 -15.01 -17.32
C SER A 14 -20.18 -13.51 -17.55
N PRO A 15 -20.92 -12.59 -16.91
CA PRO A 15 -20.56 -11.18 -16.92
C PRO A 15 -19.07 -11.07 -16.58
N ARG A 16 -18.26 -10.49 -17.49
CA ARG A 16 -16.84 -10.24 -17.18
C ARG A 16 -16.83 -9.37 -15.93
N ILE A 17 -16.26 -9.90 -14.85
CA ILE A 17 -15.92 -9.09 -13.68
C ILE A 17 -15.10 -7.92 -14.21
N PRO A 18 -15.52 -6.65 -13.96
CA PRO A 18 -14.71 -5.50 -14.34
C PRO A 18 -13.32 -5.68 -13.75
N ARG A 19 -12.28 -5.71 -14.60
CA ARG A 19 -10.91 -5.74 -14.12
C ARG A 19 -10.65 -4.39 -13.45
N ASP A 20 -10.15 -4.43 -12.22
CA ASP A 20 -9.73 -3.20 -11.56
C ASP A 20 -8.51 -2.62 -12.29
N ASN A 21 -8.54 -1.31 -12.53
CA ASN A 21 -7.47 -0.54 -13.16
C ASN A 21 -6.41 -0.08 -12.14
N GLU A 22 -6.20 -0.81 -11.04
CA GLU A 22 -5.21 -0.47 -9.99
C GLU A 22 -3.82 -0.23 -10.57
N HIS A 23 -3.43 -1.01 -11.58
CA HIS A 23 -2.16 -0.87 -12.27
C HIS A 23 -1.98 0.51 -12.93
N GLU A 24 -3.05 1.13 -13.43
CA GLU A 24 -3.01 2.46 -14.04
C GLU A 24 -2.76 3.57 -12.99
N ARG A 25 -3.09 3.30 -11.72
CA ARG A 25 -2.89 4.21 -10.58
C ARG A 25 -1.59 3.92 -9.83
N TYR A 26 -0.83 2.92 -10.25
CA TYR A 26 0.36 2.48 -9.52
C TYR A 26 1.49 3.52 -9.63
N HIS A 27 2.03 3.91 -8.48
CA HIS A 27 3.15 4.83 -8.36
C HIS A 27 4.35 4.10 -7.75
N PRO A 28 5.37 3.72 -8.54
CA PRO A 28 6.52 2.96 -8.03
C PRO A 28 7.29 3.71 -6.94
N GLU A 29 7.41 5.03 -7.07
CA GLU A 29 8.07 5.91 -6.09
C GLU A 29 7.41 5.82 -4.71
N LEU A 30 6.06 5.75 -4.66
CA LEU A 30 5.33 5.62 -3.40
C LEU A 30 5.64 4.29 -2.69
N GLU A 31 5.74 3.19 -3.46
CA GLU A 31 6.12 1.89 -2.90
C GLU A 31 7.57 1.91 -2.39
N GLU A 32 8.48 2.57 -3.12
CA GLU A 32 9.88 2.70 -2.73
C GLU A 32 10.04 3.52 -1.44
N GLU A 33 9.40 4.69 -1.35
CA GLU A 33 9.40 5.51 -0.13
C GLU A 33 8.83 4.74 1.08
N LEU A 34 7.83 3.89 0.86
CA LEU A 34 7.26 3.07 1.93
C LEU A 34 8.25 2.00 2.40
N LYS A 35 8.98 1.36 1.49
CA LYS A 35 10.06 0.40 1.82
C LYS A 35 11.18 1.09 2.59
N GLU A 36 11.63 2.25 2.13
CA GLU A 36 12.66 3.04 2.81
C GLU A 36 12.21 3.43 4.22
N CYS A 37 10.97 3.89 4.38
CA CYS A 37 10.42 4.26 5.67
C CYS A 37 10.39 3.07 6.64
N LEU A 38 9.99 1.89 6.16
CA LEU A 38 9.99 0.65 6.95
C LEU A 38 11.40 0.20 7.32
N PHE A 39 12.35 0.29 6.40
CA PHE A 39 13.75 0.01 6.67
C PHE A 39 14.31 0.95 7.76
N CYS A 40 14.02 2.25 7.66
CA CYS A 40 14.40 3.22 8.68
C CYS A 40 13.76 2.92 10.03
N LEU A 41 12.49 2.51 10.09
CA LEU A 41 11.82 2.10 11.33
C LEU A 41 12.52 0.88 11.97
N GLN A 42 12.85 -0.13 11.17
CA GLN A 42 13.55 -1.31 11.66
C GLN A 42 14.96 -0.97 12.18
N ARG A 43 15.70 -0.13 11.44
CA ARG A 43 17.02 0.34 11.88
C ARG A 43 16.93 1.17 13.15
N ASN A 44 15.95 2.07 13.24
CA ASN A 44 15.73 2.89 14.44
C ASN A 44 15.42 2.01 15.67
N ALA A 45 14.60 0.97 15.51
CA ALA A 45 14.35 -0.01 16.57
C ALA A 45 15.64 -0.73 17.01
N MET A 46 16.43 -1.24 16.06
CA MET A 46 17.70 -1.89 16.35
C MET A 46 18.69 -0.96 17.09
N MET A 47 18.77 0.30 16.67
CA MET A 47 19.62 1.29 17.34
C MET A 47 19.12 1.61 18.74
N PHE A 48 17.80 1.73 18.93
CA PHE A 48 17.19 1.97 20.24
C PHE A 48 17.51 0.84 21.23
N ASP A 49 17.44 -0.42 20.80
CA ASP A 49 17.69 -1.59 21.65
C ASP A 49 19.14 -1.69 22.15
N LEU A 50 20.09 -1.07 21.42
CA LEU A 50 21.53 -1.09 21.73
C LEU A 50 22.00 0.19 22.43
N GLU A 51 21.19 1.25 22.44
CA GLU A 51 21.58 2.55 22.96
C GLU A 51 21.48 2.57 24.49
N VAL A 52 22.47 3.19 25.14
CA VAL A 52 22.54 3.33 26.60
C VAL A 52 22.63 4.79 27.05
N ASP A 53 23.04 5.68 26.15
CA ASP A 53 23.09 7.10 26.44
C ASP A 53 21.66 7.69 26.44
N SER A 54 21.31 8.41 27.51
CA SER A 54 19.94 8.88 27.73
C SER A 54 19.50 9.93 26.71
N ASP A 55 20.40 10.82 26.28
CA ASP A 55 20.07 11.86 25.30
C ASP A 55 19.89 11.24 23.91
N LEU A 56 20.71 10.24 23.57
CA LEU A 56 20.56 9.50 22.33
C LEU A 56 19.30 8.61 22.32
N ILE A 57 18.93 7.99 23.44
CA ILE A 57 17.65 7.27 23.58
C ILE A 57 16.49 8.22 23.31
N GLU A 58 16.50 9.42 23.91
CA GLU A 58 15.46 10.42 23.69
C GLU A 58 15.41 10.86 22.21
N GLN A 59 16.57 11.12 21.59
CA GLN A 59 16.66 11.41 20.16
C GLN A 59 16.02 10.28 19.32
N ARG A 60 16.29 9.01 19.64
CA ARG A 60 15.72 7.86 18.92
C ARG A 60 14.21 7.77 19.05
N ILE A 61 13.64 8.14 20.19
CA ILE A 61 12.18 8.20 20.39
C ILE A 61 11.57 9.23 19.43
N TYR A 62 12.13 10.43 19.34
CA TYR A 62 11.63 11.45 18.42
C TYR A 62 11.80 11.03 16.95
N GLU A 63 12.93 10.43 16.59
CA GLU A 63 13.16 9.89 15.24
C GLU A 63 12.09 8.84 14.90
N ARG A 64 11.79 7.92 15.83
CA ARG A 64 10.74 6.91 15.65
C ARG A 64 9.37 7.54 15.41
N GLN A 65 9.03 8.58 16.17
CA GLN A 65 7.76 9.29 16.01
C GLN A 65 7.65 9.95 14.62
N ALA A 66 8.72 10.58 14.15
CA ALA A 66 8.77 11.18 12.82
C ALA A 66 8.63 10.11 11.71
N LEU A 67 9.33 8.98 11.84
CA LEU A 67 9.21 7.87 10.91
C LEU A 67 7.80 7.26 10.89
N LEU A 68 7.17 7.07 12.04
CA LEU A 68 5.79 6.60 12.13
C LEU A 68 4.80 7.59 11.52
N CYS A 69 5.05 8.90 11.67
CA CYS A 69 4.25 9.94 11.02
C CYS A 69 4.34 9.81 9.49
N ARG A 70 5.57 9.72 8.94
CA ARG A 70 5.78 9.53 7.50
C ARG A 70 5.13 8.24 7.00
N TYR A 71 5.28 7.13 7.72
CA TYR A 71 4.66 5.85 7.38
C TYR A 71 3.12 5.96 7.27
N ARG A 72 2.47 6.61 8.25
CA ARG A 72 1.02 6.83 8.24
C ARG A 72 0.57 7.67 7.04
N TYR A 73 1.34 8.71 6.70
CA TYR A 73 1.09 9.55 5.52
C TYR A 73 1.18 8.73 4.23
N LEU A 74 2.24 7.94 4.03
CA LEU A 74 2.42 7.12 2.84
C LEU A 74 1.30 6.08 2.68
N LEU A 75 0.86 5.46 3.78
CA LEU A 75 -0.31 4.58 3.76
C LEU A 75 -1.61 5.31 3.42
N ALA A 76 -1.80 6.54 3.92
CA ALA A 76 -2.96 7.36 3.57
C ALA A 76 -2.96 7.69 2.08
N ARG A 77 -1.78 8.04 1.54
CA ARG A 77 -1.60 8.30 0.10
C ARG A 77 -1.92 7.07 -0.75
N ALA A 78 -1.47 5.89 -0.34
CA ALA A 78 -1.80 4.64 -1.02
C ALA A 78 -3.31 4.33 -0.97
N ARG A 79 -4.01 4.69 0.11
CA ARG A 79 -5.48 4.58 0.22
C ARG A 79 -6.20 5.54 -0.73
N GLU A 80 -5.76 6.79 -0.81
CA GLU A 80 -6.33 7.79 -1.73
C GLU A 80 -6.25 7.36 -3.19
N LEU A 81 -5.17 6.67 -3.55
CA LEU A 81 -4.91 6.15 -4.90
C LEU A 81 -5.59 4.79 -5.16
N GLY A 82 -6.22 4.19 -4.16
CA GLY A 82 -6.85 2.87 -4.28
C GLY A 82 -5.86 1.73 -4.54
N LEU A 83 -4.66 1.80 -3.95
CA LEU A 83 -3.59 0.82 -4.15
C LEU A 83 -3.68 -0.33 -3.13
N HIS A 84 -4.73 -1.14 -3.28
CA HIS A 84 -5.04 -2.26 -2.40
C HIS A 84 -3.93 -3.30 -2.27
N THR A 85 -3.17 -3.54 -3.34
CA THR A 85 -2.04 -4.49 -3.35
C THR A 85 -0.89 -4.00 -2.47
N ILE A 86 -0.55 -2.70 -2.56
CA ILE A 86 0.46 -2.07 -1.69
C ILE A 86 0.00 -2.13 -0.24
N LEU A 87 -1.25 -1.72 0.03
CA LEU A 87 -1.79 -1.70 1.38
C LEU A 87 -1.76 -3.09 2.02
N LYS A 88 -2.15 -4.13 1.29
CA LYS A 88 -2.11 -5.51 1.78
C LYS A 88 -0.70 -6.00 2.08
N LYS A 89 0.29 -5.55 1.32
CA LYS A 89 1.70 -5.95 1.46
C LYS A 89 2.40 -5.29 2.64
N TYR A 90 2.07 -4.03 2.92
CA TYR A 90 2.85 -3.19 3.84
C TYR A 90 2.10 -2.73 5.10
N GLN A 91 0.79 -2.95 5.19
CA GLN A 91 0.06 -2.74 6.44
C GLN A 91 0.45 -3.85 7.43
N PRO A 92 0.77 -3.52 8.70
CA PRO A 92 1.08 -4.55 9.68
C PRO A 92 -0.13 -5.47 9.84
N LEU A 93 0.13 -6.78 9.81
CA LEU A 93 -0.77 -7.76 10.39
C LEU A 93 -0.80 -7.43 11.89
N GLY A 94 -1.95 -6.98 12.37
CA GLY A 94 -2.15 -6.62 13.78
C GLY A 94 -1.86 -7.77 14.74
#